data_AF-A0A4R5HG76-F1
#
_entry.id   AF-A0A4R5HG76-F1
#
_cell.length_a   1.000
_cell.length_b   1.000
_cell.length_c   1.000
_cell.angle_alpha   90.00
_cell.angle_beta   90.00
_cell.angle_gamma   90.00
#
_symmetry.space_group_name_H-M   'P 1'
#
loop_
_entity.id
_entity.type
_entity.pdbx_description
1 polymer ?
#
loop_
_entity_poly.entity_id
_entity_poly.type
_entity_poly.pdbx_seq_one_letter_code
_entity_poly.pdbx_strand_id
1 'polypeptide(L)'
;MSNFPLIELNVTNEALAALKEKYASVPDVTTKEGYKVAKAAVSELTKLRTGLEKKRKELKQPYLDQGKAIDDEAKRIKAALEKIETPIREAKKVEDDRLKKLEEERIANIESKMSIFDETLRRANSFDATSESISVAIDYIDKLEVTKDVYQEYYLEALKSKDKALNQLSDILPQVIQREIEHQKQQEQIAALEAQNKANEQIIEKHSVVEPANDSSTAASKHPKQITYTPLQVWPSDLARAENDDLNDVCEQLEEAEEYIQFLLAKKEVA
;
A
#
# COMPACT_ATOMS: atom_id res chain seq x y z
N MET A 1 -6.43 -43.56 -53.21
CA MET A 1 -7.16 -42.29 -53.47
C MET A 1 -8.48 -42.67 -54.10
N SER A 2 -9.58 -42.52 -53.36
CA SER A 2 -10.91 -42.97 -53.78
C SER A 2 -11.32 -42.29 -55.09
N ASN A 3 -11.53 -43.10 -56.12
CA ASN A 3 -11.92 -42.68 -57.45
C ASN A 3 -13.33 -42.07 -57.39
N PHE A 4 -13.41 -40.74 -57.37
CA PHE A 4 -14.66 -40.00 -57.26
C PHE A 4 -15.50 -40.17 -58.55
N PRO A 5 -16.74 -40.67 -58.47
CA PRO A 5 -17.59 -40.83 -59.66
C PRO A 5 -18.23 -39.48 -60.00
N LEU A 6 -17.47 -38.59 -60.64
CA LEU A 6 -17.99 -37.46 -61.43
C LEU A 6 -18.72 -37.94 -62.71
N ILE A 7 -18.76 -39.25 -62.94
CA ILE A 7 -19.15 -39.92 -64.19
C ILE A 7 -20.69 -40.01 -64.37
N GLU A 8 -21.51 -39.67 -63.37
CA GLU A 8 -22.99 -39.84 -63.45
C GLU A 8 -23.80 -38.55 -63.63
N LEU A 9 -23.19 -37.48 -64.14
CA LEU A 9 -23.89 -36.27 -64.59
C LEU A 9 -23.67 -36.05 -66.09
N ASN A 10 -23.80 -37.11 -66.89
CA ASN A 10 -23.53 -37.05 -68.33
C ASN A 10 -24.70 -36.43 -69.10
N VAL A 11 -24.84 -35.10 -69.03
CA VAL A 11 -25.15 -34.35 -70.26
C VAL A 11 -23.79 -33.99 -70.85
N THR A 12 -23.37 -34.72 -71.87
CA THR A 12 -22.07 -34.49 -72.48
C THR A 12 -22.04 -33.11 -73.17
N ASN A 13 -20.86 -32.56 -73.38
CA ASN A 13 -20.72 -31.30 -74.11
C ASN A 13 -21.34 -31.39 -75.51
N GLU A 14 -21.31 -32.57 -76.13
CA GLU A 14 -21.96 -32.86 -77.41
C GLU A 14 -23.49 -32.81 -77.31
N ALA A 15 -24.09 -33.35 -76.25
CA ALA A 15 -25.54 -33.28 -76.04
C ALA A 15 -26.02 -31.85 -75.78
N LEU A 16 -25.23 -31.05 -75.05
CA LEU A 16 -25.50 -29.62 -74.89
C LEU A 16 -25.37 -28.86 -76.21
N ALA A 17 -24.37 -29.17 -77.03
CA ALA A 17 -24.20 -28.57 -78.36
C ALA A 17 -25.38 -28.93 -79.28
N ALA A 18 -25.83 -30.18 -79.27
CA ALA A 18 -26.99 -30.62 -80.03
C ALA A 18 -28.28 -29.92 -79.60
N LEU A 19 -28.49 -29.70 -78.29
CA LEU A 19 -29.64 -28.94 -77.78
C LEU A 19 -29.57 -27.45 -78.17
N LYS A 20 -28.37 -26.86 -78.15
CA LYS A 20 -28.14 -25.48 -78.61
C LYS A 20 -28.47 -25.33 -80.09
N GLU A 21 -28.02 -26.27 -80.92
CA GLU A 21 -28.31 -26.27 -82.36
C GLU A 21 -29.80 -26.49 -82.63
N LYS A 22 -30.41 -27.50 -81.97
CA LYS A 22 -31.83 -27.84 -82.08
C LYS A 22 -32.76 -26.67 -81.71
N TYR A 23 -32.33 -25.80 -80.80
CA TYR A 23 -33.08 -24.65 -80.33
C TYR A 23 -32.39 -23.31 -80.66
N ALA A 24 -31.58 -23.28 -81.72
CA ALA A 24 -30.81 -22.08 -82.12
C ALA A 24 -31.71 -20.93 -82.60
N SER A 25 -32.90 -21.25 -83.11
CA SER A 25 -33.90 -20.28 -83.56
C SER A 25 -35.18 -20.40 -82.74
N VAL A 26 -35.75 -19.26 -82.34
CA VAL A 26 -36.99 -19.18 -81.58
C VAL A 26 -38.18 -19.29 -82.55
N PRO A 27 -39.06 -20.29 -82.41
CA PRO A 27 -40.25 -20.40 -83.24
C PRO A 27 -41.20 -19.19 -83.08
N ASP A 28 -41.89 -18.81 -84.15
CA ASP A 28 -42.93 -17.77 -84.08
C ASP A 28 -44.17 -18.26 -83.32
N VAL A 29 -44.25 -17.86 -82.05
CA VAL A 29 -45.32 -18.25 -81.12
C VAL A 29 -46.68 -17.62 -81.43
N THR A 30 -46.77 -16.67 -82.37
CA THR A 30 -48.06 -16.13 -82.83
C THR A 30 -48.82 -17.13 -83.70
N THR A 31 -48.10 -18.12 -84.24
CA THR A 31 -48.69 -19.25 -84.98
C THR A 31 -48.96 -20.44 -84.05
N LYS A 32 -50.03 -21.19 -84.34
CA LYS A 32 -50.41 -22.38 -83.55
C LYS A 32 -49.30 -23.44 -83.52
N GLU A 33 -48.57 -23.61 -84.63
CA GLU A 33 -47.48 -24.59 -84.72
C GLU A 33 -46.21 -24.10 -84.02
N GLY A 34 -45.81 -22.83 -84.18
CA GLY A 34 -44.66 -22.28 -83.48
C GLY A 34 -44.85 -22.27 -81.95
N TYR A 35 -46.06 -22.00 -81.46
CA TYR A 35 -46.39 -22.12 -80.03
C TYR A 35 -46.22 -23.55 -79.50
N LYS A 36 -46.67 -24.57 -80.25
CA LYS A 36 -46.48 -25.98 -79.87
C LYS A 36 -45.01 -26.36 -79.79
N VAL A 37 -44.20 -25.94 -80.77
CA VAL A 37 -42.75 -26.20 -80.79
C VAL A 37 -42.06 -25.53 -79.61
N ALA A 38 -42.37 -24.27 -79.33
CA ALA A 38 -41.81 -23.55 -78.18
C ALA A 38 -42.19 -24.20 -76.84
N LYS A 39 -43.45 -24.62 -76.69
CA LYS A 39 -43.92 -25.34 -75.48
C LYS A 39 -43.18 -26.66 -75.28
N ALA A 40 -42.96 -27.43 -76.36
CA ALA A 40 -42.21 -28.68 -76.31
C ALA A 40 -40.74 -28.44 -75.91
N ALA A 41 -40.10 -27.42 -76.51
CA ALA A 41 -38.73 -27.02 -76.21
C ALA A 41 -38.55 -26.66 -74.72
N VAL A 42 -39.40 -25.78 -74.19
CA VAL A 42 -39.37 -25.37 -72.77
C VAL A 42 -39.58 -26.56 -71.85
N SER A 43 -40.52 -27.45 -72.18
CA SER A 43 -40.76 -28.67 -71.41
C SER A 43 -39.53 -29.60 -71.39
N GLU A 44 -38.90 -29.84 -72.54
CA GLU A 44 -37.69 -30.67 -72.64
C GLU A 44 -36.53 -30.10 -71.82
N LEU A 45 -36.21 -28.81 -72.02
CA LEU A 45 -35.12 -28.13 -71.32
C LEU A 45 -35.37 -28.04 -69.80
N THR A 46 -36.62 -27.80 -69.38
CA THR A 46 -36.99 -27.79 -67.96
C THR A 46 -36.83 -29.17 -67.32
N LYS A 47 -37.22 -30.25 -68.01
CA LYS A 47 -37.02 -31.62 -67.54
C LYS A 47 -35.53 -31.95 -67.38
N LEU A 48 -34.69 -31.57 -68.34
CA LEU A 48 -33.25 -31.78 -68.26
C LEU A 48 -32.63 -31.01 -67.08
N ARG A 49 -32.97 -29.72 -66.92
CA ARG A 49 -32.45 -28.89 -65.82
C ARG A 49 -32.88 -29.40 -64.44
N THR A 50 -34.14 -29.78 -64.28
CA THR A 50 -34.67 -30.28 -63.00
C THR A 50 -34.16 -31.70 -62.68
N GLY A 51 -34.01 -32.56 -63.71
CA GLY A 51 -33.40 -33.88 -63.58
C GLY A 51 -31.93 -33.83 -63.16
N LEU A 52 -31.15 -32.89 -63.71
CA LEU A 52 -29.76 -32.66 -63.32
C LEU A 52 -29.67 -32.31 -61.82
N GLU A 53 -30.49 -31.37 -61.35
CA GLU A 53 -30.49 -30.96 -59.94
C GLU A 53 -30.90 -32.12 -59.01
N LYS A 54 -31.88 -32.92 -59.43
CA LYS A 54 -32.29 -34.13 -58.70
C LYS A 54 -31.12 -35.12 -58.58
N LYS A 55 -30.46 -35.44 -59.69
CA LYS A 55 -29.32 -36.36 -59.70
C LYS A 55 -28.13 -35.82 -58.90
N ARG A 56 -27.87 -34.51 -58.96
CA ARG A 56 -26.84 -33.85 -58.13
C ARG A 56 -27.13 -34.05 -56.63
N LYS A 57 -28.38 -33.85 -56.20
CA LYS A 57 -28.78 -34.06 -54.81
C LYS A 57 -28.65 -35.52 -54.41
N GLU A 58 -29.15 -36.45 -55.22
CA GLU A 58 -29.05 -37.89 -54.98
C GLU A 58 -27.59 -38.36 -54.84
N LEU A 59 -26.70 -37.91 -55.72
CA LEU A 59 -25.27 -38.24 -55.65
C LEU A 59 -24.58 -37.62 -54.43
N LYS A 60 -24.99 -36.40 -54.04
CA LYS A 60 -24.39 -35.68 -52.90
C LYS A 60 -24.90 -36.20 -51.55
N GLN A 61 -26.11 -36.76 -51.51
CA GLN A 61 -26.79 -37.13 -50.28
C GLN A 61 -25.99 -38.10 -49.40
N PRO A 62 -25.42 -39.22 -49.91
CA PRO A 62 -24.65 -40.14 -49.08
C PRO A 62 -23.44 -39.50 -48.39
N TYR A 63 -22.78 -38.53 -49.05
CA TYR A 63 -21.64 -37.82 -48.49
C TYR A 63 -22.06 -36.82 -47.40
N LEU A 64 -23.21 -36.15 -47.58
CA LEU A 64 -23.77 -35.28 -46.55
C LEU A 64 -24.20 -36.08 -45.33
N ASP A 65 -24.81 -37.24 -45.55
CA ASP A 65 -25.23 -38.14 -44.47
C ASP A 65 -24.01 -38.70 -43.72
N GLN A 66 -22.96 -39.09 -44.45
CA GLN A 66 -21.70 -39.53 -43.85
C GLN A 66 -21.02 -38.41 -43.04
N GLY A 67 -20.96 -37.19 -43.59
CA GLY A 67 -20.41 -36.03 -42.87
C GLY A 67 -21.17 -35.75 -41.58
N LYS A 68 -22.50 -35.77 -41.64
CA LYS A 68 -23.35 -35.59 -40.44
C LYS A 68 -23.11 -36.68 -39.39
N ALA A 69 -22.98 -37.95 -39.82
CA ALA A 69 -22.70 -39.05 -38.91
C ALA A 69 -21.35 -38.88 -38.20
N ILE A 70 -20.32 -38.41 -38.90
CA ILE A 70 -19.00 -38.11 -38.33
C ILE A 70 -19.11 -36.99 -37.29
N ASP A 71 -19.80 -35.91 -37.61
CA ASP A 71 -19.96 -34.77 -36.70
C ASP A 71 -20.73 -35.15 -35.44
N ASP A 72 -21.78 -35.95 -35.58
CA ASP A 72 -22.60 -36.40 -34.46
C ASP A 72 -21.82 -37.38 -33.55
N GLU A 73 -21.02 -38.27 -34.14
CA GLU A 73 -20.14 -39.16 -33.37
C GLU A 73 -19.02 -38.38 -32.67
N ALA A 74 -18.42 -37.38 -33.32
CA ALA A 74 -17.43 -36.50 -32.70
C ALA A 74 -18.01 -35.74 -31.50
N LYS A 75 -19.24 -35.22 -31.61
CA LYS A 75 -19.95 -34.60 -30.49
C LYS A 75 -20.20 -35.60 -29.35
N ARG A 76 -20.62 -36.83 -29.67
CA ARG A 76 -20.84 -37.89 -28.67
C ARG A 76 -19.56 -38.23 -27.92
N ILE A 77 -18.45 -38.43 -28.64
CA ILE A 77 -17.14 -38.73 -28.06
C ILE A 77 -16.66 -37.57 -27.20
N LYS A 78 -16.73 -36.34 -27.71
CA LYS A 78 -16.34 -35.15 -26.94
C LYS A 78 -17.12 -35.04 -25.62
N ALA A 79 -18.44 -35.20 -25.66
CA ALA A 79 -19.26 -35.16 -24.46
C ALA A 79 -18.94 -36.31 -23.48
N ALA A 80 -18.58 -37.49 -23.97
CA ALA A 80 -18.15 -38.60 -23.12
C ALA A 80 -16.78 -38.33 -22.47
N LEU A 81 -15.83 -37.75 -23.22
CA LEU A 81 -14.52 -37.35 -22.71
C LEU A 81 -14.66 -36.25 -21.64
N GLU A 82 -15.47 -35.22 -21.89
CA GLU A 82 -15.74 -34.16 -20.91
C GLU A 82 -16.31 -34.72 -19.60
N LYS A 83 -17.25 -35.67 -19.67
CA LYS A 83 -17.80 -36.33 -18.47
C LYS A 83 -16.75 -37.07 -17.64
N ILE A 84 -15.70 -37.61 -18.28
CA ILE A 84 -14.59 -38.28 -17.59
C ILE A 84 -13.59 -37.26 -17.05
N GLU A 85 -13.27 -36.23 -17.84
CA GLU A 85 -12.26 -35.23 -17.52
C GLU A 85 -12.70 -34.30 -16.38
N THR A 86 -13.94 -33.82 -16.40
CA THR A 86 -14.46 -32.84 -15.43
C THR A 86 -14.21 -33.25 -13.97
N PRO A 87 -14.62 -34.45 -13.50
CA PRO A 87 -14.38 -34.83 -12.10
C PRO A 87 -12.89 -34.98 -11.76
N ILE A 88 -12.05 -35.42 -12.70
CA ILE A 88 -10.59 -35.53 -12.50
C ILE A 88 -9.98 -34.14 -12.35
N ARG A 89 -10.37 -33.20 -13.21
CA ARG A 89 -9.90 -31.81 -13.17
C ARG A 89 -10.32 -31.13 -11.88
N GLU A 90 -11.56 -31.33 -11.43
CA GLU A 90 -12.08 -30.80 -10.17
C GLU A 90 -11.33 -31.38 -8.97
N ALA A 91 -11.14 -32.71 -8.91
CA ALA A 91 -10.39 -33.36 -7.84
C ALA A 91 -8.94 -32.87 -7.78
N LYS A 92 -8.28 -32.75 -8.95
CA LYS A 92 -6.93 -32.18 -9.04
C LYS A 92 -6.89 -30.74 -8.51
N LYS A 93 -7.84 -29.90 -8.92
CA LYS A 93 -7.90 -28.50 -8.47
C LYS A 93 -8.05 -28.40 -6.95
N VAL A 94 -8.92 -29.22 -6.35
CA VAL A 94 -9.12 -29.25 -4.89
C VAL A 94 -7.80 -29.58 -4.17
N GLU A 95 -7.06 -30.57 -4.65
CA GLU A 95 -5.79 -30.96 -4.03
C GLU A 95 -4.69 -29.91 -4.25
N ASP A 96 -4.58 -29.35 -5.46
CA ASP A 96 -3.64 -28.26 -5.75
C ASP A 96 -3.90 -27.05 -4.83
N ASP A 97 -5.17 -26.66 -4.67
CA ASP A 97 -5.57 -25.55 -3.79
C ASP A 97 -5.25 -25.88 -2.32
N ARG A 98 -5.41 -27.14 -1.89
CA ARG A 98 -5.06 -27.60 -0.53
C ARG A 98 -3.56 -27.53 -0.28
N LEU A 99 -2.75 -28.03 -1.22
CA LEU A 99 -1.30 -28.00 -1.12
C LEU A 99 -0.76 -26.57 -1.14
N LYS A 100 -1.34 -25.71 -1.98
CA LYS A 100 -0.99 -24.29 -2.02
C LYS A 100 -1.25 -23.60 -0.68
N LYS A 101 -2.42 -23.83 -0.06
CA LYS A 101 -2.74 -23.28 1.26
C LYS A 101 -1.79 -23.79 2.35
N LEU A 102 -1.49 -25.09 2.35
CA LEU A 102 -0.55 -25.65 3.31
C LEU A 102 0.84 -25.02 3.18
N GLU A 103 1.28 -24.75 1.95
CA GLU A 103 2.55 -24.09 1.70
C GLU A 103 2.52 -22.60 2.11
N GLU A 104 1.44 -21.89 1.81
CA GLU A 104 1.22 -20.50 2.27
C GLU A 104 1.21 -20.42 3.80
N GLU A 105 0.52 -21.34 4.48
CA GLU A 105 0.49 -21.45 5.94
C GLU A 105 1.88 -21.78 6.51
N ARG A 106 2.63 -22.67 5.86
CA ARG A 106 4.01 -23.02 6.23
C ARG A 106 4.91 -21.78 6.17
N ILE A 107 4.90 -21.08 5.04
CA ILE A 107 5.71 -19.87 4.83
C ILE A 107 5.30 -18.79 5.83
N ALA A 108 4.00 -18.51 5.97
CA ALA A 108 3.49 -17.52 6.92
C ALA A 108 3.87 -17.85 8.37
N ASN A 109 3.90 -19.13 8.75
CA ASN A 109 4.35 -19.55 10.08
C ASN A 109 5.84 -19.24 10.31
N ILE A 110 6.68 -19.50 9.31
CA ILE A 110 8.12 -19.20 9.36
C ILE A 110 8.33 -17.68 9.41
N GLU A 111 7.64 -16.93 8.56
CA GLU A 111 7.71 -15.46 8.52
C GLU A 111 7.25 -14.85 9.85
N SER A 112 6.17 -15.33 10.45
CA SER A 112 5.71 -14.88 11.77
C SER A 112 6.72 -15.17 12.87
N LYS A 113 7.46 -16.29 12.80
CA LYS A 113 8.55 -16.56 13.75
C LYS A 113 9.73 -15.61 13.54
N MET A 114 10.02 -15.24 12.29
CA MET A 114 11.08 -14.27 11.97
C MET A 114 10.68 -12.84 12.36
N SER A 115 9.40 -12.47 12.25
CA SER A 115 8.91 -11.11 12.59
C SER A 115 9.12 -10.76 14.06
N ILE A 116 9.20 -11.75 14.95
CA ILE A 116 9.51 -11.57 16.38
C ILE A 116 10.79 -10.74 16.57
N PHE A 117 11.81 -10.93 15.73
CA PHE A 117 13.07 -10.19 15.83
C PHE A 117 12.87 -8.70 15.54
N ASP A 118 12.20 -8.38 14.43
CA ASP A 118 11.94 -7.00 14.02
C ASP A 118 10.93 -6.30 14.96
N GLU A 119 9.92 -7.01 15.44
CA GLU A 119 8.92 -6.48 16.39
C GLU A 119 9.54 -6.18 17.75
N THR A 120 10.44 -7.03 18.23
CA THR A 120 11.15 -6.82 19.49
C THR A 120 12.10 -5.64 19.38
N LEU A 121 12.83 -5.53 18.27
CA LEU A 121 13.67 -4.37 17.98
C LEU A 121 12.84 -3.07 17.89
N ARG A 122 11.68 -3.11 17.23
CA ARG A 122 10.78 -1.95 17.13
C ARG A 122 10.35 -1.47 18.52
N ARG A 123 9.98 -2.39 19.41
CA ARG A 123 9.61 -2.05 20.80
C ARG A 123 10.79 -1.45 21.58
N ALA A 124 12.01 -1.98 21.41
CA ALA A 124 13.19 -1.43 22.06
C ALA A 124 13.60 -0.03 21.56
N ASN A 125 13.24 0.32 20.32
CA ASN A 125 13.44 1.66 19.76
C ASN A 125 12.32 2.66 20.10
N SER A 126 11.31 2.24 20.89
CA SER A 126 10.28 3.15 21.36
C SER A 126 10.86 4.18 22.33
N PHE A 127 10.28 5.38 22.35
CA PHE A 127 10.77 6.47 23.20
C PHE A 127 10.68 6.14 24.69
N ASP A 128 9.71 5.33 25.09
CA ASP A 128 9.42 4.90 26.46
C ASP A 128 10.16 3.61 26.87
N ALA A 129 10.97 3.02 25.99
CA ALA A 129 11.75 1.83 26.34
C ALA A 129 12.74 2.12 27.49
N THR A 130 12.81 1.21 28.46
CA THR A 130 13.75 1.27 29.58
C THR A 130 14.92 0.30 29.41
N SER A 131 16.02 0.56 30.11
CA SER A 131 17.21 -0.33 30.11
C SER A 131 16.88 -1.75 30.56
N GLU A 132 15.98 -1.90 31.53
CA GLU A 132 15.43 -3.19 31.98
C GLU A 132 14.66 -3.88 30.85
N SER A 133 13.74 -3.17 30.19
CA SER A 133 12.94 -3.74 29.10
C SER A 133 13.79 -4.22 27.92
N ILE A 134 14.87 -3.49 27.60
CA ILE A 134 15.81 -3.85 26.54
C ILE A 134 16.65 -5.06 26.95
N SER A 135 17.08 -5.13 28.21
CA SER A 135 17.82 -6.29 28.73
C SER A 135 16.99 -7.58 28.67
N VAL A 136 15.70 -7.49 29.03
CA VAL A 136 14.74 -8.58 28.90
C VAL A 136 14.55 -8.98 27.43
N ALA A 137 14.49 -8.00 26.52
CA ALA A 137 14.38 -8.25 25.09
C ALA A 137 15.61 -8.99 24.51
N ILE A 138 16.82 -8.62 24.94
CA ILE A 138 18.07 -9.30 24.55
C ILE A 138 18.04 -10.75 25.03
N ASP A 139 17.75 -10.98 26.31
CA ASP A 139 17.69 -12.35 26.89
C ASP A 139 16.62 -13.21 26.19
N TYR A 140 15.47 -12.63 25.88
CA TYR A 140 14.42 -13.30 25.13
C TYR A 140 14.89 -13.74 23.74
N ILE A 141 15.47 -12.83 22.94
CA ILE A 141 15.95 -13.17 21.60
C ILE A 141 17.11 -14.17 21.66
N ASP A 142 18.04 -14.02 22.60
CA ASP A 142 19.19 -14.91 22.73
C ASP A 142 18.77 -16.36 22.99
N LYS A 143 17.75 -16.55 23.83
CA LYS A 143 17.16 -17.86 24.14
C LYS A 143 16.31 -18.47 23.03
N LEU A 144 15.91 -17.71 22.01
CA LEU A 144 15.16 -18.28 20.88
C LEU A 144 16.06 -19.18 20.04
N GLU A 145 15.71 -20.46 19.99
CA GLU A 145 16.42 -21.44 19.16
C GLU A 145 16.02 -21.30 17.69
N VAL A 146 16.97 -20.90 16.86
CA VAL A 146 16.83 -20.92 15.40
C VAL A 146 17.43 -22.24 14.91
N THR A 147 16.58 -23.20 14.52
CA THR A 147 17.01 -24.51 14.04
C THR A 147 16.61 -24.73 12.59
N LYS A 148 17.39 -25.56 11.87
CA LYS A 148 17.13 -25.85 10.46
C LYS A 148 15.81 -26.61 10.25
N ASP A 149 15.37 -27.41 11.21
CA ASP A 149 14.11 -28.14 11.15
C ASP A 149 12.89 -27.20 11.16
N VAL A 150 12.95 -26.16 12.01
CA VAL A 150 11.84 -25.20 12.17
C VAL A 150 11.81 -24.18 11.03
N TYR A 151 12.96 -23.63 10.64
CA TYR A 151 13.04 -22.52 9.67
C TYR A 151 13.38 -22.96 8.24
N GLN A 152 13.71 -24.24 8.05
CA GLN A 152 13.86 -24.87 6.74
C GLN A 152 14.81 -24.10 5.81
N GLU A 153 14.38 -23.73 4.61
CA GLU A 153 15.17 -22.96 3.65
C GLU A 153 15.48 -21.52 4.11
N TYR A 154 14.70 -20.99 5.06
CA TYR A 154 14.90 -19.67 5.64
C TYR A 154 15.84 -19.67 6.86
N TYR A 155 16.39 -20.83 7.24
CA TYR A 155 17.26 -20.97 8.41
C TYR A 155 18.41 -19.96 8.48
N LEU A 156 19.14 -19.77 7.37
CA LEU A 156 20.25 -18.83 7.33
C LEU A 156 19.78 -17.37 7.46
N GLU A 157 18.60 -17.06 6.94
CA GLU A 157 18.03 -15.71 7.01
C GLU A 157 17.49 -15.40 8.41
N ALA A 158 16.90 -16.39 9.07
CA ALA A 158 16.49 -16.31 10.47
C ALA A 158 17.69 -16.09 11.41
N LEU A 159 18.81 -16.79 11.19
CA LEU A 159 20.05 -16.56 11.95
C LEU A 159 20.55 -15.12 11.80
N LYS A 160 20.68 -14.63 10.55
CA LYS A 160 21.08 -13.25 10.31
C LYS A 160 20.14 -12.25 10.98
N SER A 161 18.83 -12.50 10.95
CA SER A 161 17.81 -11.63 11.54
C SER A 161 17.95 -11.60 13.07
N LYS A 162 18.16 -12.76 13.69
CA LYS A 162 18.46 -12.89 15.12
C LYS A 162 19.72 -12.10 15.50
N ASP A 163 20.83 -12.35 14.79
CA ASP A 163 22.12 -11.70 15.06
C ASP A 163 22.03 -10.18 14.90
N LYS A 164 21.36 -9.72 13.83
CA LYS A 164 21.08 -8.30 13.61
C LYS A 164 20.31 -7.69 14.78
N ALA A 165 19.23 -8.33 15.23
CA ALA A 165 18.44 -7.83 16.34
C ALA A 165 19.25 -7.78 17.64
N LEU A 166 20.01 -8.83 17.97
CA LEU A 166 20.87 -8.85 19.16
C LEU A 166 21.92 -7.75 19.15
N ASN A 167 22.59 -7.54 18.01
CA ASN A 167 23.58 -6.48 17.86
C ASN A 167 22.94 -5.10 18.07
N GLN A 168 21.82 -4.83 17.41
CA GLN A 168 21.15 -3.53 17.53
C GLN A 168 20.61 -3.28 18.94
N LEU A 169 20.04 -4.29 19.61
CA LEU A 169 19.60 -4.16 20.99
C LEU A 169 20.78 -3.89 21.93
N SER A 170 21.90 -4.59 21.72
CA SER A 170 23.13 -4.38 22.48
C SER A 170 23.72 -2.99 22.27
N ASP A 171 23.56 -2.40 21.08
CA ASP A 171 23.97 -1.02 20.78
C ASP A 171 23.07 0.03 21.45
N ILE A 172 21.76 -0.24 21.55
CA ILE A 172 20.77 0.70 22.13
C ILE A 172 20.82 0.68 23.66
N LEU A 173 21.04 -0.48 24.29
CA LEU A 173 21.06 -0.63 25.74
C LEU A 173 21.94 0.41 26.48
N PRO A 174 23.22 0.62 26.13
CA PRO A 174 24.05 1.62 26.80
C PRO A 174 23.54 3.06 26.60
N GLN A 175 22.91 3.36 25.45
CA GLN A 175 22.34 4.68 25.18
C GLN A 175 21.14 4.96 26.09
N VAL A 176 20.28 3.96 26.29
CA VAL A 176 19.11 4.09 27.17
C VAL A 176 19.53 4.17 28.64
N ILE A 177 20.51 3.38 29.06
CA ILE A 177 21.10 3.49 30.41
C ILE A 177 21.62 4.92 30.64
N GLN A 178 22.37 5.47 29.67
CA GLN A 178 22.93 6.81 29.79
C GLN A 178 21.83 7.88 29.88
N ARG A 179 20.79 7.77 29.04
CA ARG A 179 19.62 8.66 29.08
C ARG A 179 18.90 8.61 30.42
N GLU A 180 18.69 7.43 31.00
CA GLU A 180 18.04 7.26 32.30
C GLU A 180 18.87 7.89 33.43
N ILE A 181 20.19 7.69 33.43
CA ILE A 181 21.11 8.32 34.39
C ILE A 181 21.05 9.85 34.28
N GLU A 182 21.08 10.40 33.07
CA GLU A 182 21.00 11.83 32.82
C GLU A 182 19.68 12.42 33.31
N HIS A 183 18.57 11.74 33.01
CA HIS A 183 17.24 12.15 33.47
C HIS A 183 17.14 12.13 35.00
N GLN A 184 17.66 11.09 35.66
CA GLN A 184 17.69 11.01 37.12
C GLN A 184 18.50 12.17 37.73
N LYS A 185 19.68 12.48 37.18
CA LYS A 185 20.51 13.61 37.64
C LYS A 185 19.79 14.94 37.48
N GLN A 186 19.09 15.15 36.37
CA GLN A 186 18.31 16.37 36.13
C GLN A 186 17.17 16.50 37.14
N GLN A 187 16.45 15.41 37.42
CA GLN A 187 15.37 15.41 38.42
C GLN A 187 15.89 15.74 39.83
N GLU A 188 17.04 15.17 40.22
CA GLU A 188 17.67 15.48 41.50
C GLU A 188 18.12 16.94 41.59
N GLN A 189 18.64 17.51 40.50
CA GLN A 189 19.02 18.93 40.44
C GLN A 189 17.81 19.86 40.56
N ILE A 190 16.72 19.56 39.85
CA ILE A 190 15.47 20.34 39.93
C ILE A 190 14.92 20.28 41.36
N ALA A 191 14.83 19.10 41.96
CA ALA A 191 14.35 18.93 43.34
C ALA A 191 15.23 19.65 44.37
N ALA A 192 16.56 19.64 44.17
CA ALA A 192 17.49 20.37 45.03
C ALA A 192 17.32 21.90 44.91
N LEU A 193 17.12 22.41 43.70
CA LEU A 193 16.87 23.84 43.46
C LEU A 193 15.53 24.28 44.06
N GLU A 194 14.48 23.48 43.90
CA GLU A 194 13.17 23.74 44.52
C GLU A 194 13.27 23.75 46.06
N ALA A 195 14.03 22.81 46.65
CA ALA A 195 14.27 22.78 48.09
C ALA A 195 15.08 23.99 48.57
N GLN A 196 16.08 24.43 47.80
CA GLN A 196 16.87 25.62 48.09
C GLN A 196 16.02 26.89 48.01
N ASN A 197 15.19 27.03 46.98
CA ASN A 197 14.27 28.16 46.81
C ASN A 197 13.28 28.23 47.98
N LYS A 198 12.68 27.10 48.36
CA LYS A 198 11.78 27.02 49.52
C LYS A 198 12.48 27.34 50.84
N ALA A 199 13.74 26.91 51.02
CA ALA A 199 14.52 27.27 52.19
C ALA A 199 14.84 28.78 52.24
N ASN A 200 15.18 29.38 51.09
CA ASN A 200 15.41 30.81 50.96
C ASN A 200 14.14 31.62 51.25
N GLU A 201 12.98 31.21 50.73
CA GLU A 201 11.68 31.83 51.02
C GLU A 201 11.38 31.81 52.53
N GLN A 202 11.60 30.68 53.21
CA GLN A 202 11.41 30.57 54.66
C GLN A 202 12.39 31.44 55.47
N ILE A 203 13.61 31.67 54.98
CA ILE A 203 14.58 32.56 55.62
C ILE A 203 14.13 34.02 55.47
N ILE A 204 13.63 34.41 54.28
CA ILE A 204 13.06 35.74 54.01
C ILE A 204 11.82 35.97 54.88
N GLU A 205 10.93 35.00 54.99
CA GLU A 205 9.72 35.08 55.83
C GLU A 205 10.03 35.13 57.33
N LYS A 206 11.11 34.47 57.79
CA LYS A 206 11.59 34.59 59.18
C LYS A 206 12.28 35.92 59.47
N HIS A 207 13.01 36.48 58.50
CA HIS A 207 13.65 37.79 58.64
C HIS A 207 12.68 38.96 58.51
N SER A 208 11.51 38.79 57.88
CA SER A 208 10.45 39.82 57.82
C SER A 208 9.63 39.95 59.12
N VAL A 209 9.82 39.06 60.10
CA VAL A 209 9.12 39.07 61.40
C VAL A 209 10.00 39.64 62.55
N VAL A 210 11.25 40.07 62.27
CA VAL A 210 12.13 40.70 63.25
C VAL A 210 12.61 42.08 62.77
N GLU A 211 11.69 43.05 62.74
CA GLU A 211 12.00 44.42 63.15
C GLU A 211 11.22 44.71 64.45
N PRO A 212 11.87 44.69 65.63
CA PRO A 212 11.26 45.25 66.81
C PRO A 212 11.28 46.78 66.71
N ALA A 213 10.09 47.36 66.83
CA ALA A 213 9.91 48.75 67.22
C ALA A 213 10.79 49.05 68.45
N ASN A 214 11.72 49.99 68.32
CA ASN A 214 12.25 50.72 69.46
C ASN A 214 12.15 52.21 69.19
N ASP A 215 11.26 52.83 69.94
CA ASP A 215 10.93 54.24 69.91
C ASP A 215 11.73 54.93 71.03
N SER A 216 12.72 55.73 70.65
CA SER A 216 13.23 56.81 71.48
C SER A 216 13.40 58.06 70.62
N SER A 217 12.30 58.81 70.55
CA SER A 217 12.16 60.22 70.17
C SER A 217 13.45 60.96 69.76
N THR A 218 13.59 61.20 68.46
CA THR A 218 13.92 62.53 67.96
C THR A 218 12.87 62.92 66.93
N ALA A 219 12.16 64.01 67.21
CA ALA A 219 11.15 64.56 66.30
C ALA A 219 11.83 65.00 64.99
N ALA A 220 11.54 64.28 63.90
CA ALA A 220 11.78 64.75 62.54
C ALA A 220 10.68 64.25 61.61
N SER A 221 9.74 65.17 61.36
CA SER A 221 8.85 65.32 60.20
C SER A 221 8.69 64.11 59.26
N LYS A 222 7.45 63.58 59.20
CA LYS A 222 6.95 62.79 58.08
C LYS A 222 7.07 63.61 56.78
N HIS A 223 8.06 63.30 55.97
CA HIS A 223 8.07 63.54 54.54
C HIS A 223 8.33 62.19 53.86
N PRO A 224 7.55 61.81 52.81
CA PRO A 224 7.84 60.61 52.06
C PRO A 224 9.28 60.71 51.53
N LYS A 225 10.13 59.70 51.81
CA LYS A 225 11.48 59.64 51.25
C LYS A 225 11.32 59.76 49.73
N GLN A 226 11.78 60.88 49.18
CA GLN A 226 11.83 61.09 47.75
C GLN A 226 12.82 60.05 47.21
N ILE A 227 12.28 58.98 46.61
CA ILE A 227 13.07 57.97 45.93
C ILE A 227 13.65 58.68 44.71
N THR A 228 14.88 59.17 44.83
CA THR A 228 15.63 59.71 43.70
C THR A 228 16.26 58.53 42.98
N TYR A 229 15.72 58.24 41.80
CA TYR A 229 16.27 57.27 40.90
C TYR A 229 17.51 57.85 40.20
N THR A 230 18.62 57.11 40.23
CA THR A 230 19.86 57.47 39.52
C THR A 230 20.03 56.48 38.35
N PRO A 231 19.97 56.96 37.09
CA PRO A 231 20.16 56.11 35.91
C PRO A 231 21.48 55.34 35.95
N LEU A 232 21.48 54.13 35.38
CA LEU A 232 22.69 53.32 35.25
C LEU A 232 23.69 54.02 34.32
N GLN A 233 24.90 54.29 34.81
CA GLN A 233 25.94 54.97 34.02
C GLN A 233 26.67 54.04 33.04
N VAL A 234 26.57 52.73 33.24
CA VAL A 234 27.24 51.72 32.41
C VAL A 234 26.26 50.60 32.12
N TRP A 235 25.95 50.44 30.84
CA TRP A 235 25.16 49.33 30.33
C TRP A 235 26.09 48.22 29.81
N PRO A 236 25.64 46.95 29.83
CA PRO A 236 26.28 45.89 29.07
C PRO A 236 26.46 46.33 27.61
N SER A 237 27.57 45.94 26.98
CA SER A 237 27.83 46.31 25.58
C SER A 237 26.80 45.69 24.64
N ASP A 238 26.55 46.34 23.50
CA ASP A 238 25.63 45.83 22.47
C ASP A 238 26.00 44.42 22.01
N LEU A 239 27.30 44.10 22.00
CA LEU A 239 27.79 42.76 21.68
C LEU A 239 27.34 41.73 22.72
N ALA A 240 27.43 42.06 24.02
CA ALA A 240 27.01 41.17 25.09
C ALA A 240 25.48 40.97 25.12
N ARG A 241 24.71 41.99 24.72
CA ARG A 241 23.26 41.90 24.56
C ARG A 241 22.88 41.02 23.37
N ALA A 242 23.57 41.16 22.23
CA ALA A 242 23.27 40.37 21.03
C ALA A 242 23.60 38.87 21.18
N GLU A 243 24.49 38.50 22.10
CA GLU A 243 24.87 37.10 22.37
C GLU A 243 23.96 36.40 23.38
N ASN A 244 23.05 37.12 24.05
CA ASN A 244 22.17 36.56 25.08
C ASN A 244 20.80 37.26 25.06
N ASP A 245 19.81 36.57 24.47
CA ASP A 245 18.44 37.06 24.31
C ASP A 245 17.78 37.44 25.65
N ASP A 246 17.95 36.62 26.70
CA ASP A 246 17.39 36.90 28.03
C ASP A 246 18.00 38.17 28.66
N LEU A 247 19.31 38.40 28.43
CA LEU A 247 19.99 39.62 28.90
C LEU A 247 19.51 40.84 28.12
N ASN A 248 19.27 40.70 26.81
CA ASN A 248 18.77 41.79 25.99
C ASN A 248 17.36 42.22 26.43
N ASP A 249 16.47 41.25 26.66
CA ASP A 249 15.10 41.50 27.10
C ASP A 249 15.04 42.21 28.46
N VAL A 250 15.91 41.82 29.41
CA VAL A 250 16.01 42.49 30.71
C VAL A 250 16.56 43.91 30.57
N CYS A 251 17.55 44.12 29.70
CA CYS A 251 18.09 45.47 29.45
C CYS A 251 17.04 46.40 28.83
N GLU A 252 16.26 45.92 27.86
CA GLU A 252 15.20 46.71 27.20
C GLU A 252 14.11 47.12 28.19
N GLN A 253 13.65 46.21 29.06
CA GLN A 253 12.66 46.53 30.11
C GLN A 253 13.18 47.55 31.13
N LEU A 254 14.48 47.49 31.46
CA LEU A 254 15.08 48.47 32.37
C LEU A 254 15.21 49.84 31.71
N GLU A 255 15.60 49.90 30.43
CA GLU A 255 15.64 51.14 29.64
C GLU A 255 14.25 51.81 29.61
N GLU A 256 13.18 51.06 29.30
CA GLU A 256 11.80 51.56 29.32
C GLU A 256 11.38 52.07 30.71
N ALA A 257 11.79 51.38 31.78
CA ALA A 257 11.51 51.80 33.14
C ALA A 257 12.27 53.10 33.50
N GLU A 258 13.53 53.26 33.06
CA GLU A 258 14.28 54.51 33.27
C GLU A 258 13.58 55.69 32.58
N GLU A 259 13.15 55.51 31.32
CA GLU A 259 12.43 56.53 30.56
C GLU A 259 11.11 56.92 31.22
N TYR A 260 10.35 55.94 31.72
CA TYR A 260 9.10 56.19 32.41
C TYR A 260 9.31 56.95 33.73
N ILE A 261 10.37 56.63 34.48
CA ILE A 261 10.73 57.36 35.69
C ILE A 261 11.13 58.80 35.36
N GLN A 262 11.94 59.03 34.31
CA GLN A 262 12.30 60.37 33.86
C GLN A 262 11.06 61.18 33.44
N PHE A 263 10.12 60.56 32.73
CA PHE A 263 8.84 61.17 32.38
C PHE A 263 8.03 61.59 33.61
N LEU A 264 7.94 60.73 34.64
CA LEU A 264 7.25 61.04 35.88
C LEU A 264 7.92 62.17 36.66
N LEU A 265 9.25 62.24 36.67
CA LEU A 265 10.01 63.31 37.30
C LEU A 265 9.81 64.64 36.57
N ALA A 266 9.89 64.66 35.24
CA ALA A 266 9.66 65.86 34.42
C ALA A 266 8.22 66.41 34.60
N LYS A 267 7.23 65.53 34.72
CA LYS A 267 5.83 65.92 34.97
C LYS A 267 5.62 66.53 36.36
N LYS A 268 6.45 66.16 37.34
CA LYS A 268 6.40 66.68 38.71
C LYS A 268 7.02 68.09 38.84
N GLU A 269 7.88 68.50 37.92
CA GLU A 269 8.49 69.84 37.90
C GLU A 269 7.62 70.91 37.21
N VAL A 270 6.56 70.50 36.49
CA VAL A 270 5.65 71.40 35.73
C VAL A 270 4.31 71.64 36.45
N ALA A 271 4.07 71.00 37.60
CA ALA A 271 2.86 71.13 38.43
C ALA A 271 3.12 71.93 39.71
#